data_AF-A0A359M1G0-F1
#
_entry.id   AF-A0A359M1G0-F1
#
_cell.length_a   1.000
_cell.length_b   1.000
_cell.length_c   1.000
_cell.angle_alpha   90.00
_cell.angle_beta   90.00
_cell.angle_gamma   90.00
#
_symmetry.space_group_name_H-M   'P 1'
#
loop_
_entity.id
_entity.type
_entity.pdbx_description
1 polymer ?
#
loop_
_entity_poly.entity_id
_entity_poly.type
_entity_poly.pdbx_seq_one_letter_code
_entity_poly.pdbx_strand_id
1 'polypeptide(L)' 'MRFTWDPAKAGKNRSRHGVSFTTAAEIFDDPNHVVGENYFMEETGEQRFQVIGMTRKLVLCRLYSLSPARA' A
#
# COMPACT_ATOMS: atom_id res chain seq x y z
N MET A 1 -3.73 -12.62 -1.87
CA MET A 1 -2.44 -11.92 -2.05
C MET A 1 -1.65 -11.97 -0.75
N ARG A 2 -0.32 -12.00 -0.80
CA ARG A 2 0.52 -11.88 0.42
C ARG A 2 1.08 -10.46 0.47
N PHE A 3 0.79 -9.74 1.55
CA PHE A 3 1.31 -8.40 1.78
C PHE A 3 2.41 -8.46 2.83
N THR A 4 3.53 -7.79 2.54
CA THR A 4 4.64 -7.62 3.49
C THR A 4 4.93 -6.14 3.64
N TRP A 5 5.41 -5.77 4.82
CA TRP A 5 5.82 -4.40 5.11
C TRP A 5 6.81 -4.39 6.27
N ASP A 6 7.65 -3.36 6.28
CA ASP A 6 8.54 -3.08 7.40
C ASP A 6 7.73 -2.74 8.67
N PRO A 7 8.01 -3.37 9.83
CA PRO A 7 7.30 -3.10 11.08
C PRO A 7 7.44 -1.66 11.59
N ALA A 8 8.61 -1.03 11.42
CA ALA A 8 8.82 0.35 11.84
C ALA A 8 8.00 1.31 10.97
N LYS A 9 7.90 1.04 9.66
CA LYS A 9 7.01 1.77 8.74
C LYS A 9 5.55 1.58 9.11
N ALA A 10 5.14 0.37 9.50
CA ALA A 10 3.78 0.10 9.97
C ALA A 10 3.42 0.88 11.24
N GLY A 11 4.34 0.93 12.21
CA GLY A 11 4.18 1.72 13.44
C GLY A 11 4.05 3.22 13.14
N LYS A 12 4.93 3.76 12.30
CA LYS A 12 4.88 5.17 11.87
C LYS A 12 3.57 5.49 11.14
N ASN A 13 3.10 4.60 10.25
CA ASN A 13 1.85 4.82 9.54
C ASN A 13 0.65 4.87 10.48
N ARG A 14 0.59 3.93 11.43
CA ARG A 14 -0.50 3.87 12.40
C ARG A 14 -0.53 5.11 13.30
N SER A 15 0.65 5.57 13.73
CA SER A 15 0.76 6.80 14.52
C SER A 15 0.35 8.05 13.74
N ARG A 16 0.74 8.17 12.47
CA ARG A 16 0.46 9.37 11.66
C ARG A 16 -0.95 9.41 11.07
N HIS A 17 -1.51 8.27 10.71
CA HIS A 17 -2.74 8.17 9.93
C HIS A 17 -3.86 7.43 10.66
N GLY A 18 -3.63 6.93 11.88
CA GLY A 18 -4.61 6.18 12.65
C GLY A 18 -4.91 4.77 12.11
N VAL A 19 -4.44 4.42 10.91
CA VAL A 19 -4.73 3.12 10.30
C VAL A 19 -3.53 2.17 10.31
N SER A 20 -3.81 0.89 10.57
CA SER A 20 -2.82 -0.16 10.39
C SER A 20 -2.73 -0.60 8.93
N PHE A 21 -1.58 -1.14 8.58
CA PHE A 21 -1.33 -1.66 7.26
C PHE A 21 -2.18 -2.89 6.90
N THR A 22 -2.54 -3.69 7.91
CA THR A 22 -3.50 -4.79 7.79
C THR A 22 -4.89 -4.26 7.41
N THR A 23 -5.37 -3.22 8.08
CA THR A 23 -6.69 -2.61 7.77
C THR A 23 -6.69 -2.02 6.36
N ALA A 24 -5.61 -1.31 5.99
CA ALA A 24 -5.49 -0.73 4.65
C ALA A 24 -5.42 -1.80 3.55
N ALA A 25 -5.07 -3.06 3.85
CA ALA A 25 -5.07 -4.14 2.86
C ALA A 25 -6.50 -4.60 2.49
N GLU A 26 -7.52 -4.29 3.30
CA GLU A 26 -8.93 -4.55 2.98
C GLU A 26 -9.39 -3.80 1.73
N ILE A 27 -8.67 -2.75 1.28
CA ILE A 27 -8.98 -2.01 0.06
C ILE A 27 -9.00 -2.90 -1.18
N PHE A 28 -8.23 -4.01 -1.18
CA PHE A 28 -8.20 -4.96 -2.29
C PHE A 28 -9.43 -5.88 -2.33
N ASP A 29 -10.23 -5.89 -1.27
CA ASP A 29 -11.53 -6.59 -1.23
C ASP A 29 -12.68 -5.69 -1.74
N ASP A 30 -12.45 -4.39 -1.94
CA ASP A 30 -13.43 -3.49 -2.55
C ASP A 30 -13.53 -3.76 -4.06
N PRO A 31 -14.68 -4.18 -4.60
CA PRO A 31 -14.83 -4.45 -6.03
C PRO A 31 -14.63 -3.21 -6.91
N ASN A 32 -14.71 -1.99 -6.34
CA ASN A 32 -14.55 -0.73 -7.05
C ASN A 32 -13.21 -0.05 -6.78
N HIS A 33 -12.24 -0.74 -6.17
CA HIS A 33 -10.92 -0.15 -5.97
C HIS A 33 -10.26 0.17 -7.32
N VAL A 34 -9.57 1.31 -7.35
CA VAL A 34 -8.82 1.79 -8.51
C VAL A 34 -7.34 1.75 -8.16
N VAL A 35 -6.55 1.08 -9.00
CA VAL A 35 -5.09 1.08 -8.92
C VAL A 35 -4.54 1.93 -10.06
N GLY A 36 -3.66 2.86 -9.72
CA GLY A 36 -2.93 3.69 -10.69
C GLY A 36 -1.43 3.56 -10.49
N GLU A 37 -0.68 3.70 -11.58
CA GLU A 37 0.76 3.94 -11.51
C GLU A 37 1.01 5.30 -10.88
N ASN A 38 1.93 5.35 -9.92
CA ASN A 38 2.26 6.60 -9.23
C ASN A 38 3.55 7.20 -9.77
N TYR A 39 4.68 6.53 -9.49
CA TYR A 39 5.98 6.91 -10.05
C TYR A 39 6.96 5.74 -9.97
N PHE A 40 7.98 5.80 -10.83
CA PHE A 40 9.10 4.86 -10.83
C PHE A 40 10.28 5.47 -10.06
N MET A 41 10.91 4.67 -9.19
CA MET A 41 12.16 5.07 -8.52
C MET A 41 13.35 4.56 -9.34
N GLU A 42 13.99 5.44 -10.10
CA GLU A 42 15.17 5.08 -10.91
C GLU A 42 16.33 4.53 -10.07
N GLU A 43 16.55 5.09 -8.88
CA GLU A 43 17.65 4.67 -7.97
C GLU A 43 17.54 3.22 -7.51
N THR A 44 16.32 2.71 -7.32
CA THR A 44 16.07 1.35 -6.82
C THR A 44 15.49 0.41 -7.89
N GLY A 45 15.12 0.95 -9.05
CA GLY A 45 14.41 0.22 -10.10
C GLY A 45 12.98 -0.20 -9.70
N GLU A 46 12.39 0.42 -8.67
CA GLU A 46 11.09 0.00 -8.13
C GLU A 46 9.92 0.82 -8.70
N GLN A 47 8.93 0.13 -9.26
CA GLN A 47 7.64 0.74 -9.63
C GLN A 47 6.76 0.87 -8.39
N ARG A 48 6.22 2.08 -8.17
CA ARG A 48 5.24 2.34 -7.12
C ARG A 48 3.86 2.56 -7.70
N PHE A 49 2.89 2.00 -7.00
CA PHE A 49 1.48 2.10 -7.34
C PHE A 49 0.72 2.79 -6.20
N GLN A 50 -0.39 3.39 -6.57
CA GLN A 50 -1.36 3.98 -5.66
C GLN A 50 -2.68 3.23 -5.83
N VAL A 51 -3.33 2.91 -4.72
CA VAL A 51 -4.67 2.33 -4.70
C VAL A 51 -5.62 3.25 -3.95
N ILE A 52 -6.81 3.45 -4.51
CA ILE A 52 -7.91 4.21 -3.94
C ILE A 52 -9.14 3.32 -3.93
N GLY A 53 -9.84 3.28 -2.81
CA GLY A 53 -10.99 2.41 -2.60
C GLY A 53 -11.51 2.55 -1.18
N MET A 54 -12.53 1.76 -0.86
CA MET A 54 -13.20 1.79 0.43
C MET A 54 -12.75 0.63 1.31
N THR A 55 -12.56 0.93 2.60
CA THR A 55 -12.44 -0.09 3.65
C THR A 55 -13.63 0.06 4.60
N ARG A 56 -13.82 -0.91 5.50
CA ARG A 56 -14.92 -0.88 6.49
C ARG A 56 -14.86 0.33 7.45
N LYS A 57 -13.76 1.09 7.49
CA LYS A 57 -13.53 2.23 8.40
C LYS A 57 -12.94 3.49 7.75
N LEU A 58 -13.45 3.91 6.58
CA LEU A 58 -13.10 5.16 5.86
C LEU A 58 -11.83 5.10 4.98
N VAL A 59 -11.84 5.92 3.93
CA VAL A 59 -10.93 5.94 2.75
C VAL A 59 -9.46 6.17 3.13
N LEU A 60 -8.56 5.35 2.57
CA LEU A 60 -7.11 5.47 2.78
C LEU A 60 -6.32 5.24 1.50
N CYS A 61 -5.44 6.18 1.20
CA CYS A 61 -4.44 6.09 0.15
C CYS A 61 -3.16 5.46 0.69
N ARG A 62 -2.72 4.33 0.11
CA ARG A 62 -1.57 3.55 0.56
C ARG A 62 -0.59 3.29 -0.59
N LEU A 63 0.69 3.55 -0.34
CA LEU A 63 1.82 3.29 -1.25
C LEU A 63 2.40 1.89 -1.01
N TYR A 64 2.46 1.06 -2.06
CA TYR A 64 3.26 -0.17 -2.09
C TYR A 64 4.28 -0.12 -3.23
N SER A 65 5.45 -0.74 -3.03
CA SER A 65 6.43 -1.01 -4.07
C SER A 65 6.41 -2.51 -4.39
N LEU A 66 6.57 -2.84 -5.67
CA LEU A 66 6.88 -4.21 -6.08
C LEU A 66 8.40 -4.33 -6.14
N SER A 67 9.03 -5.08 -5.22
CA SER A 67 10.41 -5.50 -5.44
C SER A 67 10.42 -6.64 -6.47
N PRO A 68 11.27 -6.59 -7.51
CA PRO A 68 11.50 -7.74 -8.36
C PRO A 68 12.08 -8.88 -7.52
N ALA A 69 11.58 -10.11 -7.73
CA ALA A 69 12.20 -11.30 -7.16
C ALA A 69 13.68 -11.32 -7.59
N ARG A 70 14.61 -11.27 -6.63
CA ARG A 70 16.02 -11.54 -6.91
C ARG A 70 16.10 -12.99 -7.40
N ALA A 71 16.49 -13.14 -8.68
CA ALA A 71 16.96 -14.41 -9.24
C ALA A 71 18.25 -14.86 -8.54
#